data_AF-A0A8D2DC63-F1
#
_entry.id   AF-A0A8D2DC63-F1
#
_cell.length_a   1.000
_cell.length_b   1.000
_cell.length_c   1.000
_cell.angle_alpha   90.00
_cell.angle_beta   90.00
_cell.angle_gamma   90.00
#
_symmetry.space_group_name_H-M   'P 1'
#
loop_
_entity.id
_entity.type
_entity.pdbx_description
1 polymer ?
#
loop_
_entity_poly.entity_id
_entity_poly.type
_entity_poly.pdbx_seq_one_letter_code
_entity_poly.pdbx_strand_id
1 'polypeptide(L)' 'MSRKRCKKNRQAMTGTLISSPPTWGQIKNLTNKAENVIESQGVPVTPATVFMAMLAVVSCQMPCLVLRYRPTGSSRTS' A
#
# COMPACT_ATOMS: atom_id res chain seq x y z
N MET A 1 -29.43 34.45 -11.39
CA MET A 1 -29.21 33.88 -10.03
C MET A 1 -28.03 32.91 -10.09
N SER A 2 -26.82 33.37 -9.76
CA SER A 2 -25.58 32.57 -9.86
C SER A 2 -25.30 31.81 -8.58
N ARG A 3 -25.34 30.47 -8.64
CA ARG A 3 -25.01 29.60 -7.50
C ARG A 3 -23.48 29.53 -7.35
N LYS A 4 -22.92 30.28 -6.40
CA LYS A 4 -21.49 30.15 -6.02
C LYS A 4 -21.29 28.79 -5.35
N ARG A 5 -20.69 27.84 -6.07
CA ARG A 5 -20.33 26.53 -5.53
C ARG A 5 -19.15 26.70 -4.57
N CYS A 6 -19.40 26.57 -3.27
CA CYS A 6 -18.35 26.50 -2.26
C CYS A 6 -17.51 25.23 -2.49
N LYS A 7 -16.27 25.41 -2.95
CA LYS A 7 -15.29 24.33 -3.14
C LYS A 7 -14.74 23.94 -1.76
N LYS A 8 -15.34 22.93 -1.15
CA LYS A 8 -14.84 22.32 0.10
C LYS A 8 -13.60 21.49 -0.22
N ASN A 9 -12.43 22.07 -0.01
CA ASN A 9 -11.14 21.38 -0.06
C ASN A 9 -11.05 20.39 1.12
N ARG A 10 -11.33 19.10 0.86
CA ARG A 10 -11.06 17.99 1.79
C ARG A 10 -9.79 17.29 1.31
N GLN A 11 -8.65 17.67 1.87
CA GLN A 11 -7.46 16.82 1.84
C GLN A 11 -7.36 16.13 3.20
N ALA A 12 -7.52 14.81 3.22
CA ALA A 12 -6.85 13.84 4.12
C ALA A 12 -7.66 12.52 4.18
N MET A 13 -6.97 11.41 3.89
CA MET A 13 -7.38 10.00 4.05
C MET A 13 -8.45 9.44 3.08
N THR A 14 -8.09 9.29 1.81
CA THR A 14 -8.98 8.75 0.76
C THR A 14 -8.27 7.84 -0.27
N GLY A 15 -7.18 7.17 0.12
CA GLY A 15 -6.48 6.25 -0.80
C GLY A 15 -7.14 4.88 -0.92
N THR A 16 -7.46 4.25 0.22
CA THR A 16 -7.89 2.85 0.29
C THR A 16 -9.40 2.64 0.24
N LEU A 17 -10.20 3.64 0.62
CA LEU A 17 -11.67 3.55 0.63
C LEU A 17 -12.32 3.79 -0.75
N ILE A 18 -11.55 4.29 -1.72
CA ILE A 18 -11.98 4.57 -3.10
C ILE A 18 -11.11 3.79 -4.09
N SER A 19 -10.71 2.56 -3.75
CA SER A 19 -10.08 1.66 -4.70
C SER A 19 -11.08 0.61 -5.12
N SER A 20 -11.25 0.42 -6.44
CA SER A 20 -11.96 -0.75 -6.96
C SER A 20 -11.36 -2.01 -6.35
N PRO A 21 -12.18 -3.00 -5.97
CA PRO A 21 -11.66 -4.25 -5.46
C PRO A 21 -10.68 -4.85 -6.47
N PRO A 22 -9.60 -5.49 -6.01
CA PRO A 22 -8.64 -6.14 -6.90
C PRO A 22 -9.36 -7.19 -7.74
N THR A 23 -8.97 -7.31 -9.01
CA THR A 23 -9.53 -8.33 -9.90
C THR A 23 -8.98 -9.71 -9.52
N TRP A 24 -9.72 -10.77 -9.81
CA TRP A 24 -9.27 -12.15 -9.57
C TRP A 24 -7.92 -12.45 -10.23
N GLY A 25 -7.67 -11.88 -11.42
CA GLY A 25 -6.37 -11.99 -12.11
C GLY A 25 -5.21 -11.37 -11.32
N GLN A 26 -5.44 -10.24 -10.66
CA GLN A 26 -4.42 -9.61 -9.80
C GLN A 26 -4.13 -10.47 -8.57
N ILE A 27 -5.17 -11.02 -7.94
CA ILE A 27 -5.03 -11.93 -6.80
C ILE A 27 -4.24 -13.17 -7.22
N LYS A 28 -4.61 -13.83 -8.33
CA LYS A 28 -3.93 -15.02 -8.85
C LYS A 28 -2.45 -14.77 -9.15
N ASN A 29 -2.13 -13.62 -9.75
CA ASN A 29 -0.75 -13.24 -10.03
C ASN A 29 0.06 -13.04 -8.74
N LEU A 30 -0.54 -12.43 -7.71
CA LEU A 30 0.10 -12.30 -6.39
C LEU A 30 0.32 -13.66 -5.74
N THR A 31 -0.63 -14.60 -5.87
CA THR A 31 -0.48 -15.98 -5.39
C THR A 31 0.71 -16.66 -6.04
N ASN A 32 0.76 -16.65 -7.38
CA ASN A 32 1.85 -17.30 -8.11
C ASN A 32 3.21 -16.69 -7.75
N LYS A 33 3.29 -15.36 -7.56
CA LYS A 33 4.53 -14.71 -7.12
C LYS A 33 4.92 -15.12 -5.71
N ALA A 34 3.97 -15.21 -4.80
CA ALA A 34 4.19 -15.64 -3.43
C ALA A 34 4.67 -17.10 -3.37
N GLU A 35 4.04 -17.99 -4.14
CA GLU A 35 4.43 -19.40 -4.27
C GLU A 35 5.85 -19.55 -4.80
N ASN A 36 6.20 -18.85 -5.89
CA ASN A 36 7.57 -18.86 -6.42
C ASN A 36 8.62 -18.41 -5.38
N VAL A 37 8.29 -17.40 -4.56
CA VAL A 37 9.18 -16.94 -3.49
C VAL A 37 9.34 -18.02 -2.41
N ILE A 38 8.26 -18.68 -2.03
CA ILE A 38 8.27 -19.76 -1.01
C ILE A 38 9.05 -20.97 -1.50
N GLU A 39 8.83 -21.39 -2.75
CA GLU A 39 9.55 -22.48 -3.40
C GLU A 39 11.06 -22.18 -3.46
N SER A 40 11.44 -20.95 -3.81
CA SER A 40 12.85 -20.54 -3.83
C SER A 40 13.52 -20.55 -2.46
N GLN A 41 12.73 -20.42 -1.38
CA GLN A 41 13.22 -20.45 0.00
C GLN A 41 13.22 -21.87 0.60
N GLY A 42 12.74 -22.88 -0.14
CA GLY A 42 12.62 -24.26 0.35
C GLY A 42 11.61 -24.43 1.48
N VAL A 43 10.68 -23.48 1.63
CA VAL A 43 9.63 -23.51 2.65
C VAL A 43 8.43 -24.28 2.10
N PRO A 44 7.71 -25.09 2.91
CA PRO A 44 6.51 -25.76 2.45
C PRO A 44 5.44 -24.76 2.01
N VAL A 45 4.86 -25.02 0.83
CA VAL A 45 3.73 -24.24 0.28
C VAL A 45 2.47 -24.61 1.06
N THR A 46 2.07 -23.72 1.96
CA THR A 46 0.85 -23.84 2.77
C THR A 46 0.04 -22.55 2.63
N PRO A 47 -1.29 -22.57 2.90
CA PRO A 47 -2.10 -21.36 2.80
C PRO A 47 -1.58 -20.20 3.66
N ALA A 48 -1.04 -20.51 4.84
CA ALA A 48 -0.48 -19.52 5.75
C ALA A 48 0.82 -18.90 5.21
N THR A 49 1.72 -19.72 4.66
CA THR A 49 2.99 -19.22 4.09
C THR A 49 2.74 -18.39 2.84
N VAL A 50 1.82 -18.82 1.97
CA VAL A 50 1.40 -18.07 0.77
C VAL A 50 0.79 -16.73 1.15
N PHE A 51 -0.09 -16.68 2.15
CA PHE A 51 -0.67 -15.42 2.63
C PHE A 51 0.40 -14.44 3.14
N MET A 52 1.34 -14.92 3.96
CA MET A 52 2.45 -14.08 4.45
C MET A 52 3.35 -13.56 3.33
N ALA A 53 3.66 -14.41 2.34
CA ALA A 53 4.47 -14.00 1.19
C ALA A 53 3.74 -12.97 0.32
N MET A 54 2.42 -13.09 0.10
CA MET A 54 1.63 -12.05 -0.57
C MET A 54 1.72 -10.71 0.17
N LEU A 55 1.58 -10.73 1.51
CA LEU A 55 1.69 -9.53 2.33
C LEU A 55 3.08 -8.90 2.22
N ALA A 56 4.14 -9.71 2.21
CA ALA A 56 5.50 -9.24 2.02
C ALA A 56 5.67 -8.57 0.65
N VAL A 57 5.18 -9.20 -0.42
CA VAL A 57 5.23 -8.65 -1.80
C VAL A 57 4.49 -7.32 -1.90
N VAL A 58 3.31 -7.20 -1.30
CA VAL A 58 2.54 -5.95 -1.28
C VAL A 58 3.26 -4.89 -0.44
N SER A 59 3.81 -5.26 0.72
CA SER A 59 4.53 -4.34 1.61
C SER A 59 5.77 -3.75 0.94
N CYS A 60 6.53 -4.57 0.20
CA CYS A 60 7.68 -4.12 -0.58
C CYS A 60 7.31 -3.21 -1.76
N GLN A 61 6.08 -3.31 -2.28
CA GLN A 61 5.57 -2.45 -3.35
C GLN A 61 5.01 -1.11 -2.85
N MET A 62 5.03 -0.86 -1.54
CA MET A 62 4.66 0.43 -0.97
C MET A 62 5.96 1.25 -0.76
N PRO A 63 6.47 1.97 -1.77
CA PRO A 63 7.67 2.77 -1.59
C PRO A 63 7.36 3.89 -0.61
N CYS A 64 8.01 3.87 0.55
CA CYS A 64 8.32 5.07 1.32
C CYS A 64 7.15 6.01 1.68
N LEU A 65 6.11 5.55 2.38
CA LEU A 65 5.29 6.48 3.18
C LEU A 65 5.99 6.91 4.49
N VAL A 66 7.12 6.29 4.86
CA VAL A 66 7.86 6.60 6.10
C VAL A 66 8.99 7.63 5.92
N LEU A 67 9.49 7.89 4.70
CA LEU A 67 10.56 8.90 4.46
C LEU A 67 10.05 10.27 4.01
N ARG A 68 8.81 10.64 4.35
CA ARG A 68 8.32 12.04 4.28
C ARG A 68 7.97 12.62 5.65
N TYR A 69 8.38 12.00 6.75
CA TYR A 69 8.39 12.69 8.04
C TYR A 69 9.64 13.58 8.12
N ARG A 70 9.53 14.80 7.61
CA ARG A 70 10.50 15.87 7.88
C ARG A 70 10.18 16.41 9.28
N PRO A 71 11.01 16.18 10.31
CA PRO A 71 10.80 16.86 11.58
C PRO A 71 11.17 18.33 11.36
N THR A 72 10.17 19.18 11.18
CA THR A 72 10.36 20.63 11.32
C THR A 72 10.48 20.93 12.81
N GLY A 73 11.69 20.75 13.32
CA GLY A 73 12.09 21.13 14.66
C GLY A 73 13.55 21.54 14.63
N SER A 74 13.83 22.79 14.27
CA SER A 74 15.08 23.42 14.65
C SER A 74 14.87 24.93 14.77
N SER A 75 14.44 25.32 15.97
CA SER A 75 14.56 26.68 16.48
C SER A 75 16.05 26.97 16.65
N ARG A 76 16.64 27.78 15.77
CA ARG A 76 17.90 28.48 16.05
C ARG A 76 18.13 29.64 15.09
N THR A 77 17.79 30.84 15.54
CA THR A 77 18.46 32.06 15.10
C THR A 77 18.82 32.84 16.36
N SER A 78 20.09 32.76 16.72
CA SER A 78 20.79 33.76 17.54
C SER A 78 20.85 35.09 16.80
#